data_AF-A0A1M3MRB4-F1
#
_entry.id   AF-A0A1M3MRB4-F1
#
_cell.length_a   1.000
_cell.length_b   1.000
_cell.length_c   1.000
_cell.angle_alpha   90.00
_cell.angle_beta   90.00
_cell.angle_gamma   90.00
#
_symmetry.space_group_name_H-M   'P 1'
#
loop_
_entity.id
_entity.type
_entity.pdbx_description
1 polymer ?
#
loop_
_entity_poly.entity_id
_entity_poly.type
_entity_poly.pdbx_seq_one_letter_code
_entity_poly.pdbx_strand_id
1 'polypeptide(L)'
;MRVRPNLDPDVEDEAPTGPDITIYDEEHFVTYLRLLDAEADGATWTEVARIVLHRDPAADLVRTRRCWESHLARAQWMTKTGYRRILEQAVEEQDWHSRH
;
A
#
# COMPACT_ATOMS: atom_id res chain seq x y z
N MET A 1 -12.15 -15.64 -12.13
CA MET A 1 -12.35 -15.93 -10.69
C MET A 1 -12.20 -14.60 -9.96
N ARG A 2 -13.23 -14.07 -9.29
CA ARG A 2 -13.04 -12.87 -8.45
C ARG A 2 -12.28 -13.33 -7.20
N VAL A 3 -10.96 -13.15 -7.21
CA VAL A 3 -10.15 -13.33 -6.01
C VAL A 3 -10.65 -12.31 -5.00
N ARG A 4 -11.08 -12.76 -3.82
CA ARG A 4 -11.44 -11.84 -2.74
C ARG A 4 -10.12 -11.20 -2.29
N PRO A 5 -9.98 -9.87 -2.32
CA PRO A 5 -8.77 -9.24 -1.82
C PRO A 5 -8.59 -9.61 -0.35
N ASN A 6 -7.35 -9.92 0.04
CA ASN A 6 -7.04 -10.04 1.45
C ASN A 6 -7.22 -8.65 2.08
N LEU A 7 -8.10 -8.55 3.08
CA LEU A 7 -8.41 -7.26 3.73
C LEU A 7 -7.44 -6.94 4.87
N ASP A 8 -6.67 -7.94 5.29
CA ASP A 8 -5.75 -7.88 6.42
C ASP A 8 -4.48 -8.70 6.14
N PRO A 9 -3.69 -8.32 5.11
CA PRO A 9 -2.37 -8.93 4.92
C PRO A 9 -1.40 -8.48 6.01
N ASP A 10 -0.55 -9.40 6.46
CA ASP A 10 0.62 -9.07 7.26
C ASP A 10 1.58 -8.20 6.43
N VAL A 11 2.16 -7.18 7.06
CA VAL A 11 3.10 -6.27 6.40
C VAL A 11 4.54 -6.56 6.78
N GLU A 12 5.42 -6.42 5.80
CA GLU A 12 6.86 -6.44 6.02
C GLU A 12 7.31 -5.23 6.87
N ASP A 13 8.53 -5.29 7.39
CA ASP A 13 9.09 -4.21 8.23
C ASP A 13 9.12 -2.86 7.49
N GLU A 14 9.26 -2.88 6.17
CA GLU A 14 9.30 -1.69 5.32
C GLU A 14 8.55 -1.94 4.00
N ALA A 15 7.85 -0.90 3.52
CA ALA A 15 7.22 -0.95 2.21
C ALA A 15 8.27 -0.84 1.08
N PRO A 16 7.96 -1.36 -0.12
CA PRO A 16 8.79 -1.17 -1.31
C PRO A 16 9.05 0.30 -1.60
N THR A 17 10.20 0.56 -2.21
CA THR A 17 10.57 1.88 -2.72
C THR A 17 10.88 1.79 -4.21
N GLY A 18 10.91 2.94 -4.90
CA GLY A 18 11.22 3.00 -6.33
C GLY A 18 10.02 3.34 -7.21
N PRO A 19 10.25 3.48 -8.52
CA PRO A 19 9.27 4.03 -9.47
C PRO A 19 8.28 3.00 -10.01
N ASP A 20 8.48 1.72 -9.73
CA ASP A 20 7.70 0.62 -10.28
C ASP A 20 6.77 0.03 -9.24
N ILE A 21 5.63 -0.47 -9.69
CA ILE A 21 4.63 -1.15 -8.85
C ILE A 21 5.06 -2.60 -8.74
N THR A 22 5.04 -3.12 -7.52
CA THR A 22 5.47 -4.47 -7.20
C THR A 22 4.28 -5.35 -6.86
N ILE A 23 4.47 -6.67 -6.88
CA ILE A 23 3.46 -7.63 -6.41
C ILE A 23 3.07 -7.33 -4.95
N TYR A 24 4.03 -6.90 -4.12
CA TYR A 24 3.75 -6.45 -2.76
C TYR A 24 2.74 -5.31 -2.73
N ASP A 25 2.85 -4.32 -3.62
CA ASP A 25 1.89 -3.22 -3.67
C ASP A 25 0.49 -3.71 -4.02
N GLU A 26 0.37 -4.64 -4.97
CA GLU A 26 -0.91 -5.22 -5.39
C GLU A 26 -1.60 -5.99 -4.27
N GLU A 27 -0.83 -6.76 -3.51
CA GLU A 27 -1.31 -7.49 -2.33
C GLU A 27 -1.78 -6.56 -1.20
N HIS A 28 -1.21 -5.35 -1.12
CA HIS A 28 -1.41 -4.41 -0.01
C HIS A 28 -2.25 -3.18 -0.37
N PHE A 29 -2.96 -3.17 -1.51
CA PHE A 29 -3.81 -2.03 -1.89
C PHE A 29 -4.85 -1.67 -0.82
N VAL A 30 -5.47 -2.67 -0.18
CA VAL A 30 -6.45 -2.41 0.89
C VAL A 30 -5.78 -1.78 2.10
N THR A 31 -4.59 -2.26 2.49
CA THR A 31 -3.78 -1.67 3.57
C THR A 31 -3.46 -0.21 3.26
N TYR A 32 -3.00 0.11 2.04
CA TYR A 32 -2.71 1.48 1.62
C TYR A 32 -3.93 2.39 1.67
N LEU A 33 -5.10 1.92 1.22
CA LEU A 33 -6.34 2.70 1.32
C LEU A 33 -6.71 2.99 2.77
N ARG A 34 -6.63 2.00 3.66
CA ARG A 34 -6.91 2.17 5.09
C ARG A 34 -5.93 3.15 5.77
N LEU A 35 -4.66 3.16 5.36
CA LEU A 35 -3.68 4.14 5.85
C LEU A 35 -4.02 5.57 5.42
N LEU A 36 -4.43 5.75 4.17
CA LEU A 36 -4.80 7.06 3.62
C LEU A 36 -6.09 7.59 4.25
N ASP A 37 -7.10 6.74 4.43
CA ASP A 37 -8.34 7.11 5.12
C ASP A 37 -8.05 7.53 6.57
N ALA A 38 -7.21 6.78 7.28
CA ALA A 38 -6.82 7.11 8.65
C ALA A 38 -5.99 8.42 8.74
N GLU A 39 -5.13 8.70 7.76
CA GLU A 39 -4.43 9.99 7.66
C GLU A 39 -5.41 11.14 7.43
N ALA A 40 -6.40 10.95 6.54
CA ALA A 40 -7.43 11.95 6.25
C ALA A 40 -8.33 12.24 7.47
N ASP A 41 -8.62 11.21 8.27
CA ASP A 41 -9.37 11.32 9.52
C ASP A 41 -8.55 11.88 10.70
N GLY A 42 -7.24 12.12 10.49
CA GLY A 42 -6.34 12.65 11.51
C GLY A 42 -6.03 11.66 12.64
N ALA A 43 -6.16 10.36 12.37
CA ALA A 43 -5.88 9.30 13.34
C ALA A 43 -4.41 9.32 13.80
N THR A 44 -4.16 8.91 15.04
CA THR A 44 -2.80 8.84 15.55
C THR A 44 -2.06 7.67 14.92
N TRP A 45 -0.79 7.88 14.54
CA TRP A 45 0.02 6.83 13.92
C TRP A 45 0.10 5.54 14.76
N THR A 46 0.06 5.65 16.09
CA THR A 46 0.08 4.50 17.01
C THR A 46 -1.19 3.66 16.97
N GLU A 47 -2.33 4.29 16.73
CA GLU A 47 -3.61 3.59 16.57
C GLU A 47 -3.67 2.92 15.21
N VAL A 48 -3.27 3.63 14.16
CA VAL A 48 -3.19 3.11 12.79
C VAL A 48 -2.23 1.92 12.71
N ALA A 49 -1.06 2.01 13.35
CA ALA A 49 -0.10 0.90 13.36
C ALA A 49 -0.68 -0.38 13.98
N ARG A 50 -1.51 -0.28 15.02
CA ARG A 50 -2.15 -1.44 15.65
C ARG A 50 -3.29 -2.01 14.82
N ILE A 51 -4.13 -1.14 14.25
CA ILE A 51 -5.37 -1.54 13.59
C ILE A 51 -5.17 -1.94 12.13
N VAL A 52 -4.23 -1.27 11.44
CA VAL A 52 -4.02 -1.42 9.99
C VAL A 52 -2.77 -2.25 9.69
N LEU A 53 -1.70 -2.09 10.49
CA LEU A 53 -0.41 -2.77 10.25
C LEU A 53 -0.17 -3.94 11.22
N HIS A 54 -1.10 -4.20 12.15
CA HIS A 54 -1.00 -5.25 13.17
C HIS A 54 0.29 -5.20 14.01
N ARG A 55 0.85 -4.00 14.21
CA ARG A 55 2.10 -3.79 14.96
C ARG A 55 1.85 -2.99 16.23
N ASP A 56 2.41 -3.46 17.34
CA ASP A 56 2.29 -2.77 18.62
C ASP A 56 3.50 -1.84 18.88
N PRO A 57 3.31 -0.51 18.90
CA PRO A 57 4.37 0.43 19.24
C PRO A 57 4.89 0.29 20.67
N ALA A 58 4.16 -0.40 21.57
CA ALA A 58 4.68 -0.70 22.92
C ALA A 58 5.72 -1.84 22.92
N ALA A 59 5.68 -2.74 21.93
CA ALA A 59 6.65 -3.83 21.79
C ALA A 59 7.96 -3.33 21.14
N ASP A 60 7.85 -2.56 20.06
CA ASP A 60 9.00 -1.90 19.41
C ASP A 60 8.56 -0.59 18.76
N LEU A 61 8.77 0.52 19.47
CA LEU A 61 8.35 1.85 19.02
C LEU A 61 9.03 2.27 17.72
N VAL A 62 10.32 2.01 17.59
CA VAL A 62 11.15 2.50 16.47
C VAL A 62 10.81 1.74 15.20
N ARG A 63 10.77 0.40 15.26
CA ARG A 63 10.41 -0.42 14.09
C ARG A 63 8.97 -0.18 13.68
N THR A 64 8.04 -0.10 14.62
CA THR A 64 6.63 0.16 14.32
C THR A 64 6.46 1.51 13.63
N ARG A 65 7.13 2.54 14.13
CA ARG A 65 7.08 3.87 13.51
C ARG A 65 7.65 3.85 12.09
N ARG A 66 8.79 3.21 11.88
CA ARG A 66 9.41 3.09 10.54
C ARG A 66 8.53 2.32 9.56
N CYS A 67 7.91 1.24 10.01
CA CYS A 67 6.94 0.48 9.21
C CYS A 67 5.77 1.39 8.81
N TRP A 68 5.18 2.11 9.77
CA TRP A 68 4.10 3.06 9.48
C TRP A 68 4.50 4.16 8.50
N GLU A 69 5.64 4.82 8.72
CA GLU A 69 6.14 5.90 7.86
C GLU A 69 6.40 5.41 6.43
N SER A 70 7.03 4.25 6.25
CA SER A 70 7.32 3.70 4.92
C SER A 70 6.05 3.30 4.16
N HIS A 71 5.09 2.67 4.82
CA HIS A 71 3.83 2.25 4.19
C HIS A 71 2.93 3.44 3.87
N LEU A 72 2.85 4.44 4.74
CA LEU A 72 2.10 5.67 4.45
C LEU A 72 2.72 6.43 3.27
N ALA A 73 4.06 6.56 3.25
CA ALA A 73 4.75 7.18 2.13
C ALA A 73 4.51 6.43 0.81
N ARG A 74 4.53 5.09 0.85
CA ARG A 74 4.24 4.26 -0.33
C ARG A 74 2.79 4.41 -0.79
N ALA A 75 1.83 4.43 0.13
CA ALA A 75 0.42 4.66 -0.17
C ALA A 75 0.19 6.02 -0.84
N GLN A 76 0.83 7.08 -0.34
CA GLN A 76 0.77 8.41 -0.95
C GLN A 76 1.43 8.46 -2.34
N TRP A 77 2.49 7.67 -2.56
CA TRP A 77 3.09 7.54 -3.89
C TRP A 77 2.17 6.80 -4.87
N MET A 78 1.48 5.77 -4.41
CA MET A 78 0.51 5.01 -5.20
C MET A 78 -0.64 5.90 -5.71
N THR A 79 -1.11 6.88 -4.93
CA THR A 79 -2.17 7.80 -5.38
C THR A 79 -1.68 8.88 -6.34
N LYS A 80 -0.44 9.38 -6.16
CA LYS A 80 0.12 10.47 -6.98
C LYS A 80 0.69 9.99 -8.32
N THR A 81 1.34 8.83 -8.31
CA THR A 81 2.14 8.33 -9.44
C THR A 81 1.76 6.91 -9.82
N GLY A 82 1.59 6.01 -8.84
CA GLY A 82 1.33 4.59 -9.10
C GLY A 82 0.03 4.36 -9.90
N TYR A 83 -1.08 4.99 -9.53
CA TYR A 83 -2.37 4.78 -10.21
C TYR A 83 -2.31 5.15 -11.70
N ARG A 84 -1.56 6.20 -12.05
CA ARG A 84 -1.34 6.57 -13.45
C ARG A 84 -0.61 5.46 -14.21
N ARG A 85 0.43 4.88 -13.61
CA ARG A 85 1.20 3.78 -14.21
C ARG A 85 0.36 2.52 -14.44
N ILE A 86 -0.54 2.17 -13.51
CA ILE A 86 -1.49 1.05 -13.71
C ILE A 86 -2.35 1.29 -14.95
N LEU A 87 -2.88 2.52 -15.10
CA LEU A 87 -3.69 2.87 -16.27
C LEU A 87 -2.88 2.83 -17.57
N GLU A 88 -1.65 3.34 -17.56
CA GLU A 88 -0.73 3.28 -18.71
C GLU A 88 -0.45 1.81 -19.12
N GLN A 89 -0.12 0.95 -18.16
CA GLN A 89 0.12 -0.48 -18.40
C GLN A 89 -1.12 -1.19 -18.96
N ALA A 90 -2.31 -0.92 -18.42
CA ALA A 90 -3.54 -1.53 -18.90
C ALA A 90 -3.88 -1.13 -20.35
N VAL A 91 -3.55 0.09 -20.77
CA VAL A 91 -3.71 0.54 -22.16
C VAL A 91 -2.68 -0.15 -23.07
N GLU A 92 -1.41 -0.23 -22.64
CA GLU A 92 -0.35 -0.91 -23.40
C GLU A 92 -0.64 -2.40 -23.61
N GLU A 93 -1.14 -3.10 -22.59
CA GLU A 93 -1.53 -4.51 -22.70
C GLU A 93 -2.69 -4.73 -23.67
N GLN A 94 -3.71 -3.86 -23.68
CA GLN A 94 -4.82 -3.94 -24.64
C GLN A 94 -4.36 -3.70 -26.07
N ASP A 95 -3.44 -2.76 -26.28
CA ASP A 95 -2.85 -2.46 -27.58
C ASP A 95 -2.01 -3.64 -28.10
N TRP A 96 -1.28 -4.35 -27.24
CA TRP A 96 -0.53 -5.55 -27.63
C TRP A 96 -1.46 -6.69 -28.07
N HIS A 97 -2.54 -6.94 -27.31
CA HIS A 97 -3.54 -7.96 -27.62
C HIS A 97 -4.38 -7.64 -28.86
N SER A 98 -4.52 -6.36 -29.23
CA SER A 98 -5.28 -5.94 -30.42
C SER A 98 -4.44 -5.98 -31.71
N ARG A 99 -3.12 -6.08 -31.59
CA ARG A 99 -2.17 -6.07 -32.72
C ARG A 99 -1.61 -7.46 -33.08
N HIS A 100 -1.89 -8.48 -32.28
CA HIS A 100 -1.51 -9.89 -32.50
C HIS A 100 -2.77 -10.77 -32.58
#